data_AF-A0A2C0EJI0-F1
#
_entry.id   AF-A0A2C0EJI0-F1
#
_cell.length_a   1.000
_cell.length_b   1.000
_cell.length_c   1.000
_cell.angle_alpha   90.00
_cell.angle_beta   90.00
_cell.angle_gamma   90.00
#
_symmetry.space_group_name_H-M   'P 1'
#
loop_
_entity.id
_entity.type
_entity.pdbx_description
1 polymer ?
#
loop_
_entity_poly.entity_id
_entity_poly.type
_entity_poly.pdbx_seq_one_letter_code
_entity_poly.pdbx_strand_id
1 'polypeptide(L)'
;MPKQLNIFDVEPAICEFDVMKANVKRGTGRTTYADVRVHVPKNAKCTDELPRKTNPDDRYELFEQYAIAIWRYERSIDSSCNWETAEELCKAARDKKEAIPVRIYLGSGFKPDVVKYLK
;
A
#
# COMPACT_ATOMS: atom_id res chain seq x y z
N MET A 1 34.57 22.96 6.13
CA MET A 1 33.25 23.50 6.56
C MET A 1 32.22 22.38 6.37
N PRO A 2 31.61 21.83 7.43
CA PRO A 2 30.60 20.78 7.27
C PRO A 2 29.31 21.39 6.71
N LYS A 3 28.83 20.85 5.59
CA LYS A 3 27.50 21.19 5.02
C LYS A 3 26.44 20.77 6.04
N GLN A 4 25.80 21.75 6.68
CA GLN A 4 24.66 21.54 7.55
C GLN A 4 23.46 21.14 6.67
N LEU A 5 23.06 19.88 6.73
CA LEU A 5 21.85 19.38 6.06
C LEU A 5 20.63 19.86 6.87
N ASN A 6 19.71 20.57 6.20
CA ASN A 6 18.48 21.05 6.81
C ASN A 6 17.58 19.87 7.20
N ILE A 7 17.00 19.92 8.40
CA ILE A 7 16.07 18.91 8.93
C ILE A 7 14.80 18.70 8.06
N PHE A 8 14.56 19.60 7.11
CA PHE A 8 13.41 19.61 6.20
C PHE A 8 13.68 18.93 4.84
N ASP A 9 14.93 18.55 4.54
CA ASP A 9 15.29 17.81 3.31
C ASP A 9 15.41 16.29 3.53
N VAL A 10 14.95 15.80 4.68
CA VAL A 10 14.81 14.35 4.88
C VAL A 10 13.54 13.93 4.14
N GLU A 11 13.68 13.65 2.84
CA GLU A 11 12.69 12.85 2.13
C GLU A 11 12.38 11.63 3.00
N PRO A 12 11.11 11.32 3.27
CA PRO A 12 10.76 10.17 4.09
C PRO A 12 11.41 8.96 3.45
N ALA A 13 12.37 8.35 4.15
CA ALA A 13 13.12 7.22 3.62
C ALA A 13 12.14 6.14 3.19
N ILE A 14 11.98 6.01 1.87
CA ILE A 14 11.14 4.98 1.27
C ILE A 14 11.89 3.68 1.54
N CYS A 15 11.39 2.91 2.50
CA CYS A 15 11.94 1.63 2.87
C CYS A 15 10.99 0.52 2.42
N GLU A 16 11.54 -0.56 1.87
CA GLU A 16 10.79 -1.81 1.70
C GLU A 16 10.15 -2.19 3.05
N PHE A 17 8.92 -2.67 3.00
CA PHE A 17 8.19 -3.09 4.20
C PHE A 17 9.00 -4.08 5.06
N ASP A 18 9.19 -3.70 6.31
CA ASP A 18 9.90 -4.46 7.34
C ASP A 18 8.94 -4.79 8.49
N VAL A 19 8.65 -6.08 8.64
CA VAL A 19 7.76 -6.60 9.68
C VAL A 19 8.24 -6.24 11.09
N MET A 20 9.55 -6.15 11.32
CA MET A 20 10.12 -5.86 12.64
C MET A 20 9.86 -4.41 13.07
N LYS A 21 9.62 -3.51 12.11
CA LYS A 21 9.31 -2.10 12.36
C LYS A 21 7.80 -1.83 12.46
N ALA A 22 6.98 -2.76 11.99
CA ALA A 22 5.54 -2.60 11.93
C ALA A 22 4.87 -2.86 13.29
N ASN A 23 3.80 -2.11 13.60
CA ASN A 23 2.93 -2.47 14.71
C ASN A 23 2.01 -3.63 14.29
N VAL A 24 2.36 -4.84 14.71
CA VAL A 24 1.65 -6.05 14.30
C VAL A 24 0.40 -6.24 15.14
N LYS A 25 -0.76 -6.08 14.52
CA LYS A 25 -2.07 -6.40 15.10
C LYS A 25 -2.29 -7.92 15.02
N ARG A 26 -2.26 -8.61 16.17
CA ARG A 26 -2.51 -10.05 16.28
C ARG A 26 -4.02 -10.30 16.42
N GLY A 27 -4.65 -10.89 15.40
CA GLY A 27 -6.01 -11.43 15.53
C GLY A 27 -6.04 -12.75 16.32
N THR A 28 -7.22 -13.18 16.75
CA THR A 28 -7.49 -14.38 17.58
C THR A 28 -7.16 -15.73 16.92
N GLY A 29 -6.43 -15.78 15.80
CA GLY A 29 -6.25 -17.00 15.01
C GLY A 29 -5.00 -17.11 14.13
N ARG A 30 -3.90 -16.42 14.48
CA ARG A 30 -2.60 -16.38 13.74
C ARG A 30 -2.50 -15.36 12.59
N THR A 31 -3.60 -14.77 12.14
CA THR A 31 -3.55 -13.76 11.07
C THR A 31 -3.03 -12.43 11.62
N THR A 32 -1.79 -12.12 11.29
CA THR A 32 -1.12 -10.87 11.67
C THR A 32 -1.23 -9.84 10.56
N TYR A 33 -1.65 -8.64 10.95
CA TYR A 33 -1.76 -7.49 10.06
C TYR A 33 -0.86 -6.36 10.52
N ALA A 34 -0.41 -5.55 9.57
CA ALA A 34 0.31 -4.32 9.82
C ALA A 34 -0.35 -3.18 9.03
N ASP A 35 -0.60 -2.07 9.70
CA ASP A 35 -1.11 -0.86 9.06
C ASP A 35 0.07 0.07 8.73
N VAL A 36 0.17 0.51 7.49
CA VAL A 36 1.27 1.37 7.00
C VAL A 36 0.73 2.38 5.99
N ARG A 37 1.47 3.45 5.73
CA ARG A 37 1.27 4.35 4.60
C ARG A 37 2.27 4.03 3.51
N VAL A 38 1.78 3.91 2.28
CA VAL A 38 2.57 3.53 1.10
C VAL A 38 2.26 4.48 -0.05
N HIS A 39 3.20 4.57 -0.99
CA HIS A 39 2.90 5.13 -2.31
C HIS A 39 2.46 4.00 -3.25
N VAL A 40 1.41 4.26 -4.03
CA VAL A 40 1.00 3.34 -5.10
C VAL A 40 1.87 3.62 -6.33
N PRO A 41 2.61 2.62 -6.83
CA PRO A 41 3.44 2.77 -8.02
C PRO A 41 2.63 3.13 -9.26
N LYS A 42 3.17 4.00 -10.12
CA LYS A 42 2.48 4.41 -11.38
C LYS A 42 2.24 3.27 -12.36
N ASN A 43 3.05 2.22 -12.28
CA ASN A 43 2.93 1.01 -13.09
C ASN A 43 1.81 0.08 -12.60
N ALA A 44 1.25 0.29 -11.42
CA ALA A 44 0.05 -0.42 -10.99
C ALA A 44 -1.13 0.02 -11.86
N LYS A 45 -1.67 -0.89 -12.67
CA LYS A 45 -2.70 -0.62 -13.68
C LYS A 45 -3.89 -1.53 -13.49
N CYS A 46 -5.11 -0.98 -13.52
CA CYS A 46 -6.32 -1.78 -13.47
C CYS A 46 -6.59 -2.44 -14.85
N THR A 47 -7.53 -3.38 -14.90
CA THR A 47 -7.91 -4.08 -16.14
C THR A 47 -8.27 -3.15 -17.28
N ASP A 48 -8.95 -2.04 -16.98
CA ASP A 48 -9.41 -1.08 -18.00
C ASP A 48 -8.27 -0.28 -18.65
N GLU A 49 -7.13 -0.16 -17.97
CA GLU A 49 -5.94 0.55 -18.47
C GLU A 49 -4.98 -0.37 -19.23
N LEU A 50 -5.23 -1.67 -19.21
CA LEU A 50 -4.36 -2.67 -19.80
C LEU A 50 -4.84 -3.09 -21.19
N PRO A 51 -3.91 -3.44 -22.09
CA PRO A 51 -4.28 -4.00 -23.37
C PRO A 51 -5.04 -5.31 -23.14
N ARG A 52 -6.16 -5.51 -23.86
CA ARG A 52 -6.93 -6.75 -23.79
C ARG A 52 -6.07 -7.92 -24.23
N LYS A 53 -5.57 -8.67 -23.25
CA LYS A 53 -4.74 -9.86 -23.42
C LYS A 53 -5.19 -10.92 -22.42
N THR A 54 -5.02 -12.18 -22.78
CA THR A 54 -5.39 -13.34 -21.94
C THR A 54 -4.28 -13.76 -20.99
N ASN A 55 -3.07 -13.18 -21.12
CA ASN A 55 -1.93 -13.51 -20.30
C ASN A 55 -1.93 -12.69 -19.00
N PRO A 56 -1.36 -13.23 -17.91
CA PRO A 56 -1.08 -12.45 -16.71
C PRO A 56 -0.27 -11.20 -17.04
N ASP A 57 -0.57 -10.09 -16.37
CA ASP A 57 0.15 -8.83 -16.49
C ASP A 57 0.57 -8.39 -15.08
N ASP A 58 1.87 -8.34 -14.82
CA ASP A 58 2.45 -7.98 -13.53
C ASP A 58 1.94 -6.62 -13.03
N ARG A 59 1.55 -5.72 -13.95
CA ARG A 59 0.98 -4.40 -13.61
C ARG A 59 -0.40 -4.51 -12.98
N TYR A 60 -1.19 -5.50 -13.40
CA TYR A 60 -2.48 -5.81 -12.80
C TYR A 60 -2.29 -6.49 -11.45
N GLU A 61 -1.40 -7.48 -11.36
CA GLU A 61 -1.11 -8.16 -10.09
C GLU A 61 -0.65 -7.15 -9.02
N LEU A 62 0.20 -6.21 -9.41
CA LEU A 62 0.62 -5.12 -8.52
C LEU A 62 -0.58 -4.26 -8.10
N PHE A 63 -1.43 -3.83 -9.04
CA PHE A 63 -2.63 -3.05 -8.73
C PHE A 63 -3.56 -3.78 -7.76
N GLU A 64 -3.80 -5.07 -8.00
CA GLU A 64 -4.66 -5.90 -7.17
C GLU A 64 -4.11 -6.00 -5.74
N GLN A 65 -2.80 -6.22 -5.56
CA GLN A 65 -2.19 -6.27 -4.23
C GLN A 65 -2.38 -4.97 -3.43
N TYR A 66 -2.21 -3.81 -4.09
CA TYR A 66 -2.46 -2.51 -3.45
C TYR A 66 -3.95 -2.29 -3.17
N ALA A 67 -4.84 -2.61 -4.12
CA ALA A 67 -6.29 -2.49 -3.94
C ALA A 67 -6.80 -3.37 -2.80
N ILE A 68 -6.34 -4.62 -2.69
CA ILE A 68 -6.64 -5.52 -1.55
C ILE A 68 -6.16 -4.92 -0.23
N ALA A 69 -4.95 -4.36 -0.20
CA ALA A 69 -4.38 -3.80 1.02
C ALA A 69 -5.14 -2.53 1.48
N ILE A 70 -5.56 -1.68 0.54
CA ILE A 70 -6.42 -0.52 0.80
C ILE A 70 -7.78 -1.00 1.30
N TRP A 71 -8.43 -1.91 0.58
CA TRP A 71 -9.74 -2.45 0.94
C TRP A 71 -9.76 -3.06 2.35
N ARG A 72 -8.72 -3.80 2.73
CA ARG A 72 -8.57 -4.34 4.10
C ARG A 72 -8.45 -3.26 5.17
N TYR A 73 -7.78 -2.16 4.85
CA TYR A 73 -7.64 -1.03 5.77
C TYR A 73 -8.98 -0.32 5.93
N GLU A 74 -9.61 0.06 4.83
CA GLU A 74 -10.91 0.75 4.82
C GLU A 74 -11.98 -0.10 5.49
N ARG A 75 -12.09 -1.40 5.18
CA ARG A 75 -13.06 -2.29 5.85
C ARG A 75 -12.85 -2.44 7.36
N SER A 76 -11.65 -2.16 7.85
CA SER A 76 -11.40 -2.17 9.28
C SER A 76 -11.88 -0.93 10.01
N ILE A 77 -12.08 0.16 9.27
CA ILE A 77 -12.61 1.43 9.76
C ILE A 77 -14.13 1.46 9.51
N ASP A 78 -14.53 1.12 8.28
CA ASP A 78 -15.90 1.09 7.81
C ASP A 78 -16.20 -0.24 7.11
N SER A 79 -16.96 -1.10 7.78
CA SER A 79 -17.35 -2.41 7.26
C SER A 79 -18.18 -2.36 5.97
N SER A 80 -18.76 -1.21 5.62
CA SER A 80 -19.56 -1.00 4.41
C SER A 80 -18.73 -0.69 3.17
N CYS A 81 -17.41 -0.49 3.31
CA CYS A 81 -16.50 -0.24 2.20
C CYS A 81 -16.55 -1.40 1.18
N ASN A 82 -16.92 -1.07 -0.06
CA ASN A 82 -16.97 -2.00 -1.18
C ASN A 82 -15.62 -2.06 -1.93
N TRP A 83 -15.49 -3.03 -2.83
CA TRP A 83 -14.27 -3.20 -3.62
C TRP A 83 -14.01 -2.02 -4.57
N GLU A 84 -15.07 -1.52 -5.22
CA GLU A 84 -15.00 -0.41 -6.18
C GLU A 84 -14.41 0.86 -5.55
N THR A 85 -14.81 1.20 -4.32
CA THR A 85 -14.24 2.32 -3.56
C THR A 85 -12.74 2.15 -3.35
N ALA A 86 -12.28 0.93 -3.05
CA ALA A 86 -10.85 0.67 -2.85
C ALA A 86 -10.05 0.80 -4.15
N GLU A 87 -10.62 0.38 -5.29
CA GLU A 87 -10.00 0.57 -6.60
C GLU A 87 -9.90 2.06 -6.97
N GLU A 88 -10.95 2.83 -6.72
CA GLU A 88 -10.95 4.28 -6.93
C GLU A 88 -9.91 4.98 -6.06
N LEU A 89 -9.82 4.62 -4.78
CA LEU A 89 -8.80 5.12 -3.86
C LEU A 89 -7.39 4.76 -4.33
N CYS A 90 -7.18 3.54 -4.83
CA CYS A 90 -5.90 3.09 -5.38
C CYS A 90 -5.49 3.94 -6.59
N LYS A 91 -6.41 4.14 -7.56
CA LYS A 91 -6.21 4.97 -8.74
C LYS A 91 -5.93 6.43 -8.35
N ALA A 92 -6.73 6.99 -7.44
CA ALA A 92 -6.58 8.36 -6.97
C ALA A 92 -5.23 8.59 -6.26
N ALA A 93 -4.83 7.68 -5.36
CA ALA A 93 -3.54 7.75 -4.67
C ALA A 93 -2.36 7.69 -5.64
N ARG A 94 -2.44 6.80 -6.64
CA ARG A 94 -1.44 6.68 -7.71
C ARG A 94 -1.33 7.95 -8.54
N ASP A 95 -2.47 8.50 -8.98
CA ASP A 95 -2.51 9.62 -9.92
C ASP A 95 -2.09 10.94 -9.24
N LYS A 96 -2.52 11.14 -7.98
CA LYS A 96 -2.11 12.28 -7.14
C LYS A 96 -0.70 12.12 -6.54
N LYS A 97 -0.12 10.91 -6.61
CA LYS A 97 1.12 10.51 -5.90
C LYS A 97 1.04 10.71 -4.39
N GLU A 98 -0.15 10.56 -3.82
CA GLU A 98 -0.37 10.70 -2.40
C GLU A 98 -0.09 9.38 -1.67
N ALA A 99 0.45 9.46 -0.46
CA ALA A 99 0.64 8.29 0.38
C ALA A 99 -0.71 7.90 1.00
N ILE A 100 -1.14 6.66 0.78
CA ILE A 100 -2.42 6.14 1.28
C ILE A 100 -2.18 5.10 2.38
N PRO A 101 -3.00 5.08 3.45
CA PRO A 101 -2.94 4.00 4.42
C PRO A 101 -3.43 2.67 3.83
N VAL A 102 -2.73 1.60 4.16
CA VAL A 102 -3.02 0.24 3.73
C VAL A 102 -2.81 -0.74 4.87
N ARG A 103 -3.49 -1.87 4.80
CA ARG A 103 -3.37 -2.98 5.74
C ARG A 103 -2.71 -4.17 5.06
N ILE A 104 -1.47 -4.43 5.44
CA ILE A 104 -0.67 -5.55 4.92
C ILE A 104 -1.00 -6.80 5.72
N TYR A 105 -1.29 -7.88 5.01
CA TYR A 105 -1.33 -9.22 5.59
C TYR A 105 0.08 -9.80 5.56
N LEU A 106 0.65 -10.11 6.73
CA LEU A 106 2.06 -10.53 6.79
C LEU A 106 2.34 -11.86 6.07
N GLY A 107 1.31 -12.68 5.84
CA GLY A 107 1.43 -13.94 5.11
C GLY A 107 1.33 -13.83 3.58
N SER A 108 1.05 -12.64 3.00
CA SER A 108 0.89 -12.52 1.55
C SER A 108 2.20 -12.36 0.77
N GLY A 109 3.34 -12.17 1.44
CA GLY A 109 4.61 -11.82 0.78
C GLY A 109 4.62 -10.45 0.12
N PHE A 110 3.57 -9.64 0.33
CA PHE A 110 3.46 -8.28 -0.21
C PHE A 110 4.39 -7.34 0.55
N LYS A 111 5.32 -6.72 -0.17
CA LYS A 111 6.31 -5.81 0.39
C LYS A 111 6.30 -4.47 -0.34
N PRO A 112 5.35 -3.60 -0.03
CA PRO A 112 5.30 -2.28 -0.64
C PRO A 112 6.38 -1.37 -0.07
N ASP A 113 6.63 -0.30 -0.80
CA ASP A 113 7.41 0.85 -0.37
C ASP A 113 6.67 1.64 0.71
N VAL A 114 7.18 1.58 1.95
CA VAL A 114 6.56 2.19 3.13
C VAL A 114 7.11 3.58 3.36
N VAL A 115 6.19 4.54 3.43
CA VAL A 115 6.45 5.92 3.82
C VAL A 115 6.41 6.06 5.33
N LYS A 116 5.46 5.39 5.99
CA LYS A 116 5.26 5.48 7.44
C LYS A 116 4.56 4.26 8.01
N TYR A 117 5.06 3.71 9.11
CA TYR A 117 4.35 2.70 9.89
C TYR A 117 3.27 3.36 10.75
N LEU A 118 2.06 2.82 10.72
CA LEU A 118 0.95 3.30 11.55
C LEU A 118 0.97 2.56 12.90
N LYS A 119 0.61 3.27 13.97
CA LYS A 119 0.48 2.70 15.31
C LYS A 119 -0.93 2.17 15.51
#